data_AF-A0BDA8-F1
#
_entry.id   AF-A0BDA8-F1
#
_cell.length_a   1.000
_cell.length_b   1.000
_cell.length_c   1.000
_cell.angle_alpha   90.00
_cell.angle_beta   90.00
_cell.angle_gamma   90.00
#
_symmetry.space_group_name_H-M   'P 1'
#
loop_
_entity.id
_entity.type
_entity.pdbx_description
1 polymer ?
#
loop_
_entity_poly.entity_id
_entity_poly.type
_entity_poly.pdbx_seq_one_letter_code
_entity_poly.pdbx_strand_id
1 'polypeptide(L)'
;MSGKYSQKESISTTTTEQQKAFQDTFEKLEQAPQFDELADKMLLQFMDKEVLEQPMKETYEAYSKFIQENKNKLSEEELLKYKKQKDCVEKIIDQLNNNPNDKEKLIQLFENMQAEGDPPQEVFGGNENPLNFLNAPTDGAQGEPCSIF
;
A
#
# COMPACT_ATOMS: atom_id res chain seq x y z
N MET A 1 -41.06 -27.81 21.81
CA MET A 1 -40.07 -27.16 22.69
C MET A 1 -38.74 -27.14 21.95
N SER A 2 -38.14 -25.94 21.80
CA SER A 2 -36.72 -25.68 21.51
C SER A 2 -36.18 -26.17 20.14
N GLY A 3 -35.54 -25.38 19.28
CA GLY A 3 -35.08 -24.00 19.38
C GLY A 3 -33.86 -23.78 18.46
N LYS A 4 -33.94 -22.72 17.65
CA LYS A 4 -32.86 -21.79 17.21
C LYS A 4 -31.81 -22.22 16.17
N TYR A 5 -31.81 -21.41 15.09
CA TYR A 5 -30.67 -20.72 14.44
C TYR A 5 -29.39 -21.51 14.13
N SER A 6 -29.07 -21.59 12.83
CA SER A 6 -27.89 -20.88 12.29
C SER A 6 -27.95 -20.81 10.77
N GLN A 7 -28.15 -19.58 10.28
CA GLN A 7 -27.60 -19.14 9.00
C GLN A 7 -26.11 -19.47 9.02
N LYS A 8 -25.65 -20.22 8.02
CA LYS A 8 -24.23 -20.35 7.73
C LYS A 8 -24.04 -20.09 6.25
N GLU A 9 -23.27 -19.03 6.01
CA GLU A 9 -22.43 -18.83 4.83
C GLU A 9 -23.15 -18.32 3.57
N SER A 10 -23.45 -17.02 3.59
CA SER A 10 -23.33 -16.18 2.40
C SER A 10 -21.84 -16.03 2.04
N ILE A 11 -21.57 -15.82 0.75
CA ILE A 11 -20.31 -15.51 0.03
C ILE A 11 -19.39 -16.68 -0.39
N SER A 12 -19.69 -17.31 -1.54
CA SER A 12 -18.73 -17.46 -2.67
C SER A 12 -19.33 -18.35 -3.76
N THR A 13 -20.17 -17.79 -4.64
CA THR A 13 -20.55 -18.46 -5.89
C THR A 13 -20.73 -17.42 -7.00
N THR A 14 -19.64 -16.79 -7.43
CA THR A 14 -19.63 -16.05 -8.71
C THR A 14 -19.30 -17.05 -9.81
N THR A 15 -20.13 -17.14 -10.85
CA THR A 15 -20.02 -18.13 -11.94
C THR A 15 -18.77 -17.89 -12.80
N THR A 16 -18.14 -18.95 -13.31
CA THR A 16 -16.95 -18.91 -14.19
C THR A 16 -17.10 -17.95 -15.38
N GLU A 17 -18.30 -17.81 -15.94
CA GLU A 17 -18.57 -16.85 -17.02
C GLU A 17 -18.53 -15.38 -16.56
N GLN A 18 -18.99 -15.09 -15.34
CA GLN A 18 -18.91 -13.74 -14.76
C GLN A 18 -17.46 -13.38 -14.40
N GLN A 19 -16.69 -14.36 -13.91
CA GLN A 19 -15.25 -14.19 -13.68
C GLN A 19 -14.50 -13.91 -14.99
N LYS A 20 -14.80 -14.67 -16.05
CA LYS A 20 -14.21 -14.44 -17.38
C LYS A 20 -14.62 -13.08 -17.95
N ALA A 21 -15.89 -12.71 -17.85
CA ALA A 21 -16.36 -11.41 -18.32
C ALA A 21 -15.69 -10.25 -17.58
N PHE A 22 -15.45 -10.39 -16.27
CA PHE A 22 -14.71 -9.41 -15.48
C PHE A 22 -13.25 -9.32 -15.93
N GLN A 23 -12.58 -10.45 -16.15
CA GLN A 23 -11.20 -10.49 -16.62
C GLN A 23 -11.03 -9.92 -18.03
N ASP A 24 -11.90 -10.31 -18.98
CA ASP A 24 -11.92 -9.78 -20.34
C ASP A 24 -12.15 -8.25 -20.34
N THR A 25 -12.93 -7.74 -19.38
CA THR A 25 -13.18 -6.30 -19.22
C THR A 25 -11.94 -5.60 -18.66
N PHE A 26 -11.27 -6.20 -17.68
CA PHE A 26 -10.06 -5.66 -17.08
C PHE A 26 -8.90 -5.62 -18.09
N GLU A 27 -8.67 -6.68 -18.86
CA GLU A 27 -7.67 -6.70 -19.93
C GLU A 27 -7.94 -5.64 -21.00
N LYS A 28 -9.22 -5.40 -21.33
CA LYS A 28 -9.59 -4.32 -22.26
C LYS A 28 -9.36 -2.93 -21.69
N LEU A 29 -9.51 -2.75 -20.38
CA LEU A 29 -9.22 -1.49 -19.72
C LEU A 29 -7.71 -1.27 -19.62
N GLU A 30 -6.93 -2.30 -19.30
CA GLU A 30 -5.46 -2.28 -19.28
C GLU A 30 -4.88 -1.92 -20.65
N GLN A 31 -5.47 -2.43 -21.74
CA GLN A 31 -5.06 -2.09 -23.11
C GLN A 31 -5.60 -0.74 -23.60
N ALA A 32 -6.41 -0.03 -22.80
CA ALA A 32 -6.95 1.26 -23.21
C ALA A 32 -5.84 2.33 -23.15
N PRO A 33 -5.76 3.24 -24.14
CA PRO A 33 -4.76 4.32 -24.15
C PRO A 33 -4.78 5.26 -22.94
N GLN A 34 -5.89 5.24 -22.20
CA GLN A 34 -6.16 6.07 -21.02
C GLN A 34 -6.09 5.29 -19.70
N PHE A 35 -5.58 4.05 -19.71
CA PHE A 35 -5.44 3.25 -18.51
C PHE A 35 -4.49 3.89 -17.50
N ASP A 36 -3.34 4.37 -17.97
CA ASP A 36 -2.32 5.01 -17.13
C ASP A 36 -2.89 6.24 -16.41
N GLU A 37 -3.60 7.12 -17.13
CA GLU A 37 -4.26 8.28 -16.52
C GLU A 37 -5.33 7.91 -15.49
N LEU A 38 -6.03 6.79 -15.70
CA LEU A 38 -7.03 6.29 -14.76
C LEU A 38 -6.35 5.69 -13.52
N ALA A 39 -5.27 4.93 -13.70
CA ALA A 39 -4.47 4.36 -12.64
C ALA A 39 -3.84 5.46 -11.76
N ASP A 40 -3.29 6.51 -12.38
CA ASP A 40 -2.76 7.68 -11.67
C ASP A 40 -3.83 8.37 -10.83
N LYS A 41 -5.03 8.58 -11.38
CA LYS A 41 -6.14 9.18 -10.62
C LYS A 41 -6.57 8.31 -9.43
N MET A 42 -6.59 6.99 -9.60
CA MET A 42 -6.90 6.07 -8.50
C MET A 42 -5.79 6.09 -7.43
N LEU A 43 -4.52 6.13 -7.83
CA LEU A 43 -3.38 6.24 -6.94
C LEU A 43 -3.45 7.53 -6.11
N LEU A 44 -3.67 8.67 -6.76
CA LEU A 44 -3.77 9.96 -6.09
C LEU A 44 -4.93 10.01 -5.09
N GLN A 45 -6.06 9.37 -5.43
CA GLN A 45 -7.21 9.24 -4.52
C GLN A 45 -6.90 8.33 -3.33
N PHE A 46 -6.14 7.25 -3.53
CA PHE A 46 -5.69 6.39 -2.43
C PHE A 46 -4.73 7.13 -1.48
N MET A 47 -3.99 8.11 -2.00
CA MET A 47 -3.09 8.98 -1.23
C MET A 47 -3.79 10.19 -0.59
N ASP A 48 -5.13 10.25 -0.61
CA ASP A 48 -5.86 11.27 0.13
C ASP A 48 -5.78 11.04 1.63
N LYS A 49 -5.70 12.13 2.40
CA LYS A 49 -5.55 12.09 3.86
C LYS A 49 -6.62 11.22 4.52
N GLU A 50 -7.87 11.36 4.09
CA GLU A 50 -9.00 10.62 4.65
C GLU A 50 -8.85 9.10 4.49
N VAL A 51 -8.14 8.66 3.44
CA VAL A 51 -7.88 7.25 3.14
C VAL A 51 -6.59 6.79 3.79
N LEU A 52 -5.54 7.61 3.73
CA LEU A 52 -4.16 7.20 4.02
C LEU A 52 -3.72 7.50 5.47
N GLU A 53 -4.32 8.46 6.16
CA GLU A 53 -3.86 8.88 7.49
C GLU A 53 -3.95 7.75 8.53
N GLN A 54 -5.09 7.08 8.60
CA GLN A 54 -5.29 5.97 9.54
C GLN A 54 -4.34 4.78 9.27
N PRO A 55 -4.25 4.21 8.05
CA PRO A 55 -3.36 3.08 7.80
C PRO A 55 -1.88 3.44 8.03
N MET A 56 -1.47 4.69 7.79
CA MET A 56 -0.09 5.11 8.09
C MET A 56 0.18 5.16 9.60
N LYS A 57 -0.78 5.63 10.41
CA LYS A 57 -0.67 5.59 11.88
C LYS A 57 -0.57 4.15 12.41
N GLU A 58 -1.42 3.26 11.91
CA GLU A 58 -1.38 1.84 12.27
C GLU A 58 -0.03 1.20 11.89
N THR A 59 0.50 1.54 10.71
CA THR A 59 1.82 1.11 10.25
C THR A 59 2.93 1.61 11.17
N TYR A 60 2.90 2.89 11.58
CA TYR A 60 3.87 3.47 12.51
C TYR A 60 3.88 2.75 13.87
N GLU A 61 2.70 2.44 14.40
CA GLU A 61 2.55 1.69 15.66
C GLU A 61 3.09 0.26 15.52
N ALA A 62 2.79 -0.41 14.40
CA ALA A 62 3.29 -1.75 14.10
C ALA A 62 4.83 -1.79 14.04
N TYR A 63 5.47 -0.85 13.35
CA TYR A 63 6.93 -0.70 13.37
C TYR A 63 7.48 -0.45 14.77
N SER A 64 6.84 0.45 15.53
CA SER A 64 7.27 0.79 16.89
C SER A 64 7.27 -0.45 17.79
N LYS A 65 6.20 -1.23 17.74
CA LYS A 65 6.07 -2.48 18.49
C LYS A 65 7.09 -3.53 18.03
N PHE A 66 7.22 -3.74 16.72
CA PHE A 66 8.16 -4.72 16.16
C PHE A 66 9.61 -4.42 16.58
N ILE A 67 10.03 -3.16 16.46
CA ILE A 67 11.37 -2.72 16.86
C ILE A 67 11.59 -2.94 18.35
N GLN A 68 10.61 -2.60 19.19
CA GLN A 68 10.72 -2.75 20.64
C GLN A 68 10.84 -4.23 21.04
N GLU A 69 10.04 -5.12 20.45
CA GLU A 69 10.01 -6.55 20.77
C GLU A 69 11.24 -7.31 20.23
N ASN A 70 11.82 -6.85 19.12
CA ASN A 70 12.90 -7.54 18.42
C ASN A 70 14.27 -6.85 18.51
N LYS A 71 14.40 -5.72 19.22
CA LYS A 71 15.65 -4.93 19.32
C LYS A 71 16.89 -5.76 19.68
N ASN A 72 16.74 -6.81 20.49
CA ASN A 72 17.84 -7.67 20.93
C ASN A 72 18.10 -8.88 20.02
N LYS A 73 17.23 -9.11 19.03
CA LYS A 73 17.30 -10.20 18.05
C LYS A 73 17.75 -9.71 16.67
N LEU A 74 17.46 -8.45 16.36
CA LEU A 74 17.85 -7.79 15.12
C LEU A 74 19.34 -7.46 15.13
N SER A 75 19.97 -7.58 13.97
CA SER A 75 21.28 -6.97 13.72
C SER A 75 21.19 -5.44 13.79
N GLU A 76 22.33 -4.78 13.96
CA GLU A 76 22.40 -3.32 13.98
C GLU A 76 21.93 -2.70 12.64
N GLU A 77 22.23 -3.37 11.53
CA GLU A 77 21.82 -2.97 10.18
C GLU A 77 20.30 -3.05 9.99
N GLU A 78 19.68 -4.17 10.36
CA GLU A 78 18.22 -4.32 10.31
C GLU A 78 17.51 -3.32 11.22
N LEU A 79 18.03 -3.13 12.43
CA LEU A 79 17.46 -2.17 13.37
C LEU A 79 17.53 -0.74 12.83
N LEU A 80 18.63 -0.36 12.16
CA LEU A 80 18.77 0.94 11.52
C LEU A 80 17.80 1.09 10.35
N LYS A 81 17.72 0.09 9.47
CA LYS A 81 16.78 0.06 8.34
C LYS A 81 15.33 0.25 8.80
N TYR A 82 14.86 -0.53 9.76
CA TYR A 82 13.48 -0.45 10.24
C TYR A 82 13.17 0.85 10.97
N LYS A 83 14.16 1.45 11.65
CA LYS A 83 14.00 2.80 12.22
C LYS A 83 13.85 3.85 11.14
N LYS A 84 14.61 3.78 10.05
CA LYS A 84 14.48 4.72 8.94
C LYS A 84 13.16 4.57 8.20
N GLN A 85 12.71 3.34 7.95
CA GLN A 85 11.38 3.08 7.38
C GLN A 85 10.28 3.67 8.27
N LYS A 86 10.36 3.45 9.59
CA LYS A 86 9.44 4.07 10.57
C LYS A 86 9.47 5.60 10.51
N ASP A 87 10.66 6.21 10.42
CA ASP A 87 10.83 7.66 10.27
C ASP A 87 10.23 8.19 8.96
N CYS A 88 10.30 7.43 7.86
CA CYS A 88 9.58 7.77 6.63
C CYS A 88 8.06 7.76 6.83
N VAL A 89 7.51 6.74 7.52
CA VAL A 89 6.07 6.68 7.84
C VAL A 89 5.64 7.89 8.68
N GLU A 90 6.45 8.31 9.65
CA GLU A 90 6.21 9.51 10.45
C GLU A 90 6.14 10.77 9.58
N LYS A 91 7.10 10.95 8.67
CA LYS A 91 7.11 12.06 7.72
C LYS A 91 5.91 12.05 6.78
N ILE A 92 5.42 10.89 6.37
CA ILE A 92 4.20 10.76 5.56
C ILE A 92 2.99 11.27 6.36
N ILE A 93 2.84 10.83 7.62
CA ILE A 93 1.75 11.30 8.50
C ILE A 93 1.83 12.82 8.69
N ASP A 94 3.03 13.36 8.92
CA ASP A 94 3.24 14.80 9.06
C ASP A 94 2.90 15.57 7.78
N GLN A 95 3.28 15.03 6.61
CA GLN A 95 2.94 15.62 5.32
C GLN A 95 1.42 15.61 5.08
N LEU A 96 0.74 14.51 5.41
CA LEU A 96 -0.72 14.42 5.35
C LEU A 96 -1.39 15.42 6.30
N ASN A 97 -0.78 15.73 7.44
CA ASN A 97 -1.34 16.69 8.39
C ASN A 97 -1.16 18.14 7.98
N ASN A 98 0.01 18.49 7.45
CA ASN A 98 0.36 19.87 7.16
C ASN A 98 0.06 20.27 5.70
N ASN A 99 0.34 19.39 4.75
CA ASN A 99 0.25 19.66 3.30
C ASN A 99 -0.33 18.46 2.52
N PRO A 100 -1.58 18.01 2.81
CA PRO A 100 -2.17 16.80 2.20
C PRO A 100 -2.39 16.87 0.68
N ASN A 101 -2.36 18.07 0.10
CA ASN A 101 -2.55 18.30 -1.34
C ASN A 101 -1.23 18.20 -2.12
N ASP A 102 -0.09 18.22 -1.45
CA ASP A 102 1.23 18.07 -2.07
C ASP A 102 1.53 16.58 -2.26
N LYS A 103 0.92 16.03 -3.33
CA LYS A 103 0.99 14.62 -3.69
C LYS A 103 2.38 14.22 -4.16
N GLU A 104 3.08 15.11 -4.86
CA GLU A 104 4.46 14.91 -5.29
C GLU A 104 5.36 14.61 -4.08
N LYS A 105 5.23 15.40 -3.00
CA LYS A 105 6.02 15.17 -1.80
C LYS A 105 5.66 13.86 -1.10
N LEU A 106 4.38 13.48 -1.08
CA LEU A 106 3.96 12.19 -0.53
C LEU A 106 4.56 11.03 -1.33
N ILE A 107 4.53 11.09 -2.67
CA ILE A 107 5.14 10.08 -3.55
C ILE A 107 6.63 9.95 -3.25
N GLN A 108 7.37 11.05 -3.18
CA GLN A 108 8.80 11.04 -2.83
C GLN A 108 9.07 10.38 -1.46
N LEU A 109 8.23 10.63 -0.46
CA LEU A 109 8.39 10.02 0.87
C LEU A 109 8.18 8.50 0.83
N PHE A 110 7.20 8.06 0.04
CA PHE A 110 6.95 6.64 -0.21
C PHE A 110 8.12 5.98 -0.95
N GLU A 111 8.65 6.60 -2.00
CA GLU A 111 9.83 6.12 -2.73
C GLU A 111 11.06 6.01 -1.80
N ASN A 112 11.28 7.02 -0.94
CA ASN A 112 12.37 6.98 0.04
C ASN A 112 12.22 5.82 1.03
N MET A 113 10.97 5.51 1.44
CA MET A 113 10.71 4.35 2.30
C MET A 113 11.01 3.04 1.57
N GLN A 114 10.65 2.91 0.29
CA GLN A 114 10.93 1.74 -0.54
C GLN A 114 12.43 1.58 -0.84
N ALA A 115 13.19 2.69 -0.96
CA ALA A 115 14.63 2.66 -1.17
C ALA A 115 15.40 2.04 0.00
N GLU A 116 14.85 2.07 1.22
CA GLU A 116 15.41 1.35 2.38
C GLU A 116 15.14 -0.17 2.30
N GLY A 117 14.36 -0.62 1.31
CA GLY A 117 14.03 -2.01 0.99
C GLY A 117 12.72 -2.47 1.63
N ASP A 118 12.48 -3.78 1.60
CA ASP A 118 11.20 -4.32 2.07
C ASP A 118 11.00 -4.15 3.58
N PRO A 119 9.75 -3.91 4.02
CA PRO A 119 9.37 -3.89 5.43
C PRO A 119 9.38 -5.30 6.05
N PRO A 120 9.51 -5.44 7.39
CA PRO A 120 9.35 -6.72 8.06
C PRO A 120 7.93 -7.28 7.83
N GLN A 121 7.81 -8.57 7.52
CA GLN A 121 6.51 -9.21 7.24
C GLN A 121 5.55 -9.11 8.42
N GLU A 122 6.07 -9.11 9.65
CA GLU A 122 5.31 -9.01 10.89
C GLU A 122 4.66 -7.63 11.09
N VAL A 123 5.18 -6.57 10.44
CA VAL A 123 4.59 -5.21 10.52
C VAL A 123 3.20 -5.18 9.88
N PHE A 124 2.97 -6.01 8.87
CA PHE A 124 1.67 -6.14 8.19
C PHE A 124 0.93 -7.43 8.57
N GLY A 125 1.31 -8.07 9.68
CA GLY A 125 0.66 -9.29 10.17
C GLY A 125 0.85 -10.51 9.26
N GLY A 126 1.94 -10.57 8.50
CA GLY A 126 2.22 -11.65 7.55
C GLY A 126 1.46 -11.55 6.23
N ASN A 127 0.78 -10.44 5.96
CA ASN A 127 0.11 -10.17 4.70
C ASN A 127 1.04 -9.46 3.71
N GLU A 128 0.61 -9.37 2.44
CA GLU A 128 1.30 -8.57 1.42
C GLU A 128 1.43 -7.12 1.89
N ASN A 129 2.60 -6.52 1.65
CA ASN A 129 2.83 -5.11 1.98
C ASN A 129 1.81 -4.27 1.20
N PRO A 130 0.86 -3.60 1.88
CA PRO A 130 -0.17 -2.83 1.20
C PRO A 130 0.42 -1.64 0.46
N LEU A 131 1.69 -1.30 0.65
CA LEU A 131 2.42 -0.26 -0.08
C LEU A 131 3.22 -0.81 -1.27
N ASN A 132 3.10 -2.10 -1.57
CA ASN A 132 3.77 -2.72 -2.72
C ASN A 132 3.17 -2.25 -4.06
N PHE A 133 1.98 -1.62 -4.08
CA PHE A 133 1.45 -0.99 -5.30
C PHE A 133 2.36 0.12 -5.84
N LEU A 134 3.20 0.71 -4.99
CA LEU A 134 4.21 1.70 -5.38
C LEU A 134 5.42 1.07 -6.09
N ASN A 135 5.59 -0.25 -5.98
CA ASN A 135 6.69 -1.01 -6.59
C ASN A 135 6.28 -1.65 -7.93
N ALA A 136 5.10 -1.33 -8.47
CA ALA A 136 4.68 -1.86 -9.75
C ALA A 136 5.75 -1.54 -10.82
N PRO A 137 6.32 -2.55 -11.50
CA PRO A 137 7.26 -2.27 -12.58
C PRO A 137 6.49 -1.48 -13.65
N THR A 138 6.95 -0.26 -13.94
CA THR A 138 6.58 0.48 -15.15
C THR A 138 7.22 -0.25 -16.33
N ASP A 139 6.72 -1.44 -16.66
CA ASP A 139 7.32 -2.32 -17.64
C ASP A 139 6.96 -1.80 -19.02
N GLY A 140 7.79 -0.93 -19.59
CA GLY A 140 7.60 -0.54 -20.99
C GLY A 140 8.20 0.74 -21.56
N ALA A 141 9.04 1.52 -20.88
CA ALA A 141 9.84 2.53 -21.58
C ALA A 141 11.09 2.95 -20.78
N GLN A 142 12.26 2.76 -21.39
CA GLN A 142 13.43 3.56 -21.04
C GLN A 142 13.08 5.02 -21.33
N GLY A 143 12.90 5.84 -20.30
CA GLY A 143 12.72 7.27 -20.48
C GLY A 143 11.94 7.92 -19.36
N GLU A 144 12.70 8.51 -18.43
CA GLU A 144 12.31 9.55 -17.46
C GLU A 144 11.77 9.03 -16.11
N PRO A 145 12.35 9.46 -14.97
CA PRO A 145 11.65 9.37 -13.69
C PRO A 145 10.33 10.14 -13.85
N CYS A 146 9.26 9.69 -13.20
CA CYS A 146 7.99 10.43 -13.14
C CYS A 146 8.27 11.90 -12.85
N SER A 147 8.30 12.70 -13.91
CA SER A 147 8.36 14.14 -13.84
C SER A 147 6.91 14.53 -13.62
N ILE A 148 6.55 14.56 -12.35
CA ILE A 148 5.28 15.11 -11.89
C ILE A 148 5.33 16.61 -12.22
N PHE A 149 4.89 16.98 -13.42
CA PHE A 149 4.61 18.36 -13.84
C PHE A 149 3.45 18.41 -14.83
#